data_AF-A0A396J3M1-F1
#
_entry.id   AF-A0A396J3M1-F1
#
_cell.length_a   1.000
_cell.length_b   1.000
_cell.length_c   1.000
_cell.angle_alpha   90.00
_cell.angle_beta   90.00
_cell.angle_gamma   90.00
#
_symmetry.space_group_name_H-M   'P 1'
#
loop_
_entity.id
_entity.type
_entity.pdbx_description
1 polymer ?
#
loop_
_entity_poly.entity_id
_entity_poly.type
_entity_poly.pdbx_seq_one_letter_code
_entity_poly.pdbx_strand_id
1 'polypeptide(L)'
;MFMEIPSLLVDLYANGRIAYSVIKDFVKICLNSKDKKLQGVYLEVLLEFCELLRRTGCKSDDRLYVFCRDSFASLLTLVGGVSFHNPKGKVMLRGVFDCVHEIAYKLLRFLDLSMNCPTGEGLSFKVVLDFVKFSDHLRMGLAMHQATSDEFLNCAICYTEGPLFAGVVDQLHIVFIKLLSKMDKCLEVMEDCLVNKKHGKGDGAAVHNGWSHYIIILKVLFHISKFYSSAQEQFWGLFLRRKNVLPHMIVRYVKKTDDHRWLLENRIVTDFESRRHLVMMLFPYLNDEILGYEMLIDRSQVLAESFGYISQAMPRSLQGDLLMAFKNEKATGPGVLREWFVLVCQEIFNPRNALFVACPNDHRRFFPNTGEFCLDI
;
A
#
# COMPACT_ATOMS: atom_id res chain seq x y z
N MET A 1 37.18 5.28 16.65
CA MET A 1 38.30 5.46 15.69
C MET A 1 37.84 5.59 14.22
N PHE A 2 36.54 5.77 13.91
CA PHE A 2 36.06 6.16 12.57
C PHE A 2 35.53 7.60 12.49
N MET A 3 35.49 8.32 13.63
CA MET A 3 34.74 9.57 13.82
C MET A 3 35.31 10.81 13.09
N GLU A 4 36.48 10.72 12.46
CA GLU A 4 37.08 11.89 11.78
C GLU A 4 37.06 11.77 10.24
N ILE A 5 36.91 10.56 9.70
CA ILE A 5 36.99 10.33 8.25
C ILE A 5 35.81 10.99 7.51
N PRO A 6 34.54 10.83 7.96
CA PRO A 6 33.43 11.51 7.30
C PRO A 6 33.54 13.04 7.35
N SER A 7 33.94 13.60 8.50
CA SER A 7 34.13 15.05 8.66
C SER A 7 35.16 15.61 7.69
N LEU A 8 36.38 15.05 7.68
CA LEU A 8 37.46 15.53 6.82
C LEU A 8 37.11 15.44 5.33
N LEU A 9 36.45 14.35 4.93
CA LEU A 9 36.03 14.18 3.54
C LEU A 9 34.94 15.18 3.16
N VAL A 10 33.97 15.44 4.03
CA VAL A 10 32.92 16.44 3.78
C VAL A 10 33.49 17.85 3.73
N ASP A 11 34.47 18.18 4.58
CA ASP A 11 35.14 19.48 4.56
C ASP A 11 35.92 19.69 3.24
N LEU A 12 36.63 18.67 2.77
CA LEU A 12 37.30 18.69 1.45
C LEU A 12 36.29 18.77 0.29
N TYR A 13 35.10 18.21 0.45
CA TYR A 13 34.03 18.34 -0.52
C TYR A 13 33.43 19.76 -0.53
N ALA A 14 33.18 20.34 0.64
CA ALA A 14 32.68 21.70 0.77
C ALA A 14 33.70 22.73 0.21
N ASN A 15 34.99 22.49 0.46
CA ASN A 15 36.10 23.33 -0.01
C ASN A 15 36.60 22.92 -1.41
N GLY A 16 35.72 22.94 -2.41
CA GLY A 16 36.10 22.78 -3.82
C GLY A 16 35.75 21.44 -4.46
N ARG A 17 34.87 20.64 -3.83
CA ARG A 17 34.34 19.35 -4.35
C ARG A 17 35.41 18.27 -4.59
N ILE A 18 36.56 18.39 -3.95
CA ILE A 18 37.74 17.55 -4.18
C ILE A 18 37.49 16.09 -3.77
N ALA A 19 36.71 15.87 -2.71
CA ALA A 19 36.43 14.54 -2.17
C ALA A 19 35.22 13.81 -2.78
N TYR A 20 34.61 14.33 -3.86
CA TYR A 20 33.38 13.76 -4.43
C TYR A 20 33.51 12.28 -4.83
N SER A 21 34.56 11.93 -5.58
CA SER A 21 34.81 10.55 -6.03
C SER A 21 35.11 9.63 -4.85
N VAL A 22 35.95 10.09 -3.91
CA VAL A 22 36.36 9.33 -2.72
C VAL A 22 35.17 8.96 -1.85
N ILE A 23 34.30 9.93 -1.53
CA ILE A 23 33.07 9.67 -0.77
C ILE A 23 32.17 8.70 -1.54
N LYS A 24 32.00 8.92 -2.85
CA LYS A 24 31.15 8.06 -3.68
C LYS A 24 31.63 6.61 -3.70
N ASP A 25 32.93 6.39 -3.81
CA ASP A 25 33.51 5.04 -3.84
C ASP A 25 33.48 4.37 -2.47
N PHE A 26 33.71 5.12 -1.39
CA PHE A 26 33.52 4.63 -0.03
C PHE A 26 32.08 4.13 0.20
N VAL A 27 31.08 4.93 -0.17
CA VAL A 27 29.66 4.58 -0.03
C VAL A 27 29.31 3.32 -0.84
N LYS A 28 29.87 3.14 -2.05
CA LYS A 28 29.67 1.89 -2.82
C LYS A 28 30.25 0.67 -2.11
N ILE A 29 31.41 0.81 -1.46
CA ILE A 29 32.02 -0.25 -0.66
C ILE A 29 31.09 -0.64 0.49
N CYS A 30 30.52 0.34 1.18
CA CYS A 30 29.54 0.11 2.24
C CYS A 30 28.33 -0.71 1.75
N LEU A 31 27.77 -0.36 0.60
CA LEU A 31 26.61 -1.04 0.01
C LEU A 31 26.91 -2.49 -0.43
N ASN A 32 28.13 -2.77 -0.85
CA ASN A 32 28.53 -4.10 -1.33
C ASN A 32 28.90 -5.08 -0.21
N SER A 33 28.99 -4.61 1.04
CA SER A 33 29.33 -5.46 2.18
C SER A 33 28.23 -6.46 2.50
N LYS A 34 28.61 -7.73 2.65
CA LYS A 34 27.70 -8.83 3.06
C LYS A 34 27.70 -9.09 4.57
N ASP A 35 28.61 -8.47 5.32
CA ASP A 35 28.71 -8.68 6.77
C ASP A 35 27.70 -7.80 7.52
N LYS A 36 26.74 -8.45 8.19
CA LYS A 36 25.68 -7.78 8.96
C LYS A 36 26.20 -6.88 10.08
N LYS A 37 27.32 -7.22 10.73
CA LYS A 37 27.91 -6.38 11.79
C LYS A 37 28.49 -5.10 11.19
N LEU A 38 29.17 -5.21 10.06
CA LEU A 38 29.71 -4.05 9.34
C LEU A 38 28.60 -3.19 8.72
N GLN A 39 27.52 -3.79 8.25
CA GLN A 39 26.37 -3.05 7.71
C GLN A 39 25.77 -2.08 8.75
N GLY A 40 25.68 -2.47 10.03
CA GLY A 40 25.24 -1.58 11.10
C GLY A 40 26.16 -0.38 11.30
N VAL A 41 27.48 -0.60 11.28
CA VAL A 41 28.48 0.48 11.38
C VAL A 41 28.42 1.40 10.15
N TYR A 42 28.32 0.83 8.95
CA TYR A 42 28.21 1.61 7.71
C TYR A 42 26.92 2.43 7.66
N LEU A 43 25.83 1.93 8.23
CA LEU A 43 24.59 2.68 8.34
C LEU A 43 24.77 3.95 9.18
N GLU A 44 25.47 3.85 10.32
CA GLU A 44 25.83 5.01 11.14
C GLU A 44 26.69 6.00 10.36
N VAL A 45 27.71 5.52 9.63
CA VAL A 45 28.60 6.37 8.82
C VAL A 45 27.86 7.05 7.67
N LEU A 46 26.95 6.36 6.99
CA LEU A 46 26.16 6.96 5.91
C LEU A 46 25.21 8.04 6.43
N LEU A 47 24.65 7.85 7.62
CA LEU A 47 23.87 8.90 8.28
C LEU A 47 24.74 10.11 8.62
N GLU A 48 25.94 9.88 9.16
CA GLU A 48 26.91 10.94 9.48
C GLU A 48 27.27 11.77 8.24
N PHE A 49 27.52 11.14 7.09
CA PHE A 49 27.71 11.85 5.84
C PHE A 49 26.51 12.74 5.47
N CYS A 50 25.28 12.22 5.64
CA CYS A 50 24.08 13.00 5.36
C CYS A 50 23.96 14.22 6.29
N GLU A 51 24.23 14.05 7.58
CA GLU A 51 24.18 15.14 8.57
C GLU A 51 25.24 16.21 8.30
N LEU A 52 26.48 15.80 8.03
CA LEU A 52 27.58 16.72 7.76
C LEU A 52 27.35 17.51 6.48
N LEU A 53 26.95 16.85 5.39
CA LEU A 53 26.61 17.53 4.14
C LEU A 53 25.44 18.52 4.31
N ARG A 54 24.47 18.19 5.17
CA ARG A 54 23.38 19.12 5.51
C ARG A 54 23.92 20.35 6.25
N ARG A 55 24.85 20.18 7.19
CA ARG A 55 25.43 21.27 7.99
C ARG A 55 26.31 22.21 7.16
N THR A 56 26.98 21.72 6.13
CA THR A 56 27.79 22.56 5.22
C THR A 56 26.94 23.39 4.25
N GLY A 57 25.60 23.33 4.34
CA GLY A 57 24.69 24.11 3.52
C GLY A 57 24.49 23.54 2.11
N CYS A 58 24.88 22.28 1.86
CA CYS A 58 24.51 21.62 0.62
C CYS A 58 22.99 21.65 0.45
N LYS A 59 22.52 22.11 -0.72
CA LYS A 59 21.09 22.09 -1.03
C LYS A 59 20.61 20.63 -1.00
N SER A 60 19.32 20.44 -0.70
CA SER A 60 18.71 19.10 -0.69
C SER A 60 18.79 18.35 -2.03
N ASP A 61 19.12 19.04 -3.11
CA ASP A 61 19.30 18.49 -4.47
C ASP A 61 20.78 18.36 -4.86
N ASP A 62 21.71 18.57 -3.93
CA ASP A 62 23.12 18.33 -4.16
C ASP A 62 23.36 16.86 -4.53
N ARG A 63 24.14 16.61 -5.58
CA ARG A 63 24.32 15.27 -6.16
C ARG A 63 24.96 14.30 -5.18
N LEU A 64 25.92 14.76 -4.37
CA LEU A 64 26.58 13.90 -3.40
C LEU A 64 25.66 13.61 -2.23
N TYR A 65 24.97 14.64 -1.72
CA TYR A 65 23.99 14.47 -0.66
C TYR A 65 22.89 13.49 -1.04
N VAL A 66 22.29 13.66 -2.22
CA VAL A 66 21.26 12.74 -2.73
C VAL A 66 21.82 11.31 -2.87
N PHE A 67 23.05 11.16 -3.35
CA PHE A 67 23.69 9.85 -3.47
C PHE A 67 23.91 9.18 -2.10
N CYS A 68 24.42 9.92 -1.11
CA CYS A 68 24.58 9.43 0.26
C CYS A 68 23.23 9.05 0.89
N ARG A 69 22.21 9.90 0.74
CA ARG A 69 20.86 9.65 1.27
C ARG A 69 20.19 8.44 0.62
N ASP A 70 20.29 8.29 -0.70
CA ASP A 70 19.74 7.13 -1.41
C ASP A 70 20.47 5.85 -1.02
N SER A 71 21.78 5.92 -0.82
CA SER A 71 22.60 4.79 -0.34
C SER A 71 22.26 4.42 1.10
N PHE A 72 22.04 5.42 1.96
CA PHE A 72 21.56 5.23 3.32
C PHE A 72 20.21 4.50 3.33
N ALA A 73 19.24 4.93 2.50
CA ALA A 73 17.94 4.26 2.37
C ALA A 73 18.08 2.79 1.93
N SER A 74 18.91 2.53 0.92
CA SER A 74 19.16 1.18 0.41
C SER A 74 19.77 0.27 1.48
N LEU A 75 20.76 0.77 2.24
CA LEU A 75 21.38 0.01 3.32
C LEU A 75 20.40 -0.23 4.47
N LEU A 76 19.58 0.76 4.80
CA LEU A 76 18.54 0.65 5.83
C LEU A 76 17.54 -0.48 5.51
N THR A 77 17.14 -0.59 4.23
CA THR A 77 16.29 -1.69 3.74
C THR A 77 17.01 -3.04 3.82
N LEU A 78 18.30 -3.11 3.49
CA LEU A 78 19.09 -4.34 3.54
C LEU A 78 19.25 -4.88 4.97
N VAL A 79 19.44 -3.97 5.94
CA VAL A 79 19.60 -4.33 7.36
C VAL A 79 18.28 -4.82 7.97
N GLY A 80 17.13 -4.44 7.40
CA GLY A 80 15.82 -4.92 7.85
C GLY A 80 15.30 -4.24 9.12
N GLY A 81 15.80 -3.04 9.41
CA GLY A 81 15.45 -2.24 10.59
C GLY A 81 16.57 -2.15 11.62
N VAL A 82 16.61 -1.04 12.36
CA VAL A 82 17.59 -0.79 13.43
C VAL A 82 16.89 -0.91 14.77
N SER A 83 17.52 -1.51 15.77
CA SER A 83 16.98 -1.49 17.14
C SER A 83 17.05 -0.08 17.70
N PHE A 84 15.90 0.55 17.90
CA PHE A 84 15.78 1.94 18.36
C PHE A 84 15.85 2.11 19.88
N HIS A 85 16.10 1.04 20.62
CA HIS A 85 16.11 1.03 22.09
C HIS A 85 17.39 1.63 22.69
N ASN A 86 18.51 1.60 21.95
CA ASN A 86 19.77 2.17 22.43
C ASN A 86 19.92 3.65 21.98
N PRO A 87 20.80 4.44 22.64
CA PRO A 87 21.01 5.85 22.27
C PRO A 87 21.36 6.07 20.79
N LYS A 88 22.12 5.14 20.19
CA LYS A 88 22.48 5.18 18.77
C LYS A 88 21.27 5.00 17.85
N GLY A 89 20.33 4.15 18.24
CA GLY A 89 19.06 3.95 17.57
C GLY A 89 18.22 5.23 17.59
N LYS A 90 18.13 5.93 18.72
CA LYS A 90 17.42 7.22 18.78
C LYS A 90 18.00 8.27 17.83
N VAL A 91 19.33 8.34 17.71
CA VAL A 91 20.02 9.19 16.72
C VAL A 91 19.66 8.77 15.29
N MET A 92 19.68 7.46 15.01
CA MET A 92 19.29 6.91 13.72
C MET A 92 17.85 7.27 13.33
N LEU A 93 16.91 7.14 14.28
CA LEU A 93 15.50 7.50 14.05
C LEU A 93 15.34 8.98 13.73
N ARG A 94 16.08 9.85 14.44
CA ARG A 94 16.11 11.28 14.15
C ARG A 94 16.65 11.56 12.74
N GLY A 95 17.73 10.89 12.34
CA GLY A 95 18.29 10.99 11.01
C GLY A 95 17.33 10.57 9.90
N VAL A 96 16.59 9.48 10.12
CA VAL A 96 15.51 9.03 9.22
C VAL A 96 14.38 10.06 9.18
N PHE A 97 13.97 10.60 10.33
CA PHE A 97 12.96 11.66 10.38
C PHE A 97 13.38 12.91 9.62
N ASP A 98 14.63 13.37 9.76
CA ASP A 98 15.11 14.55 9.05
C ASP A 98 15.05 14.33 7.53
N CYS A 99 15.35 13.11 7.05
CA CYS A 99 15.15 12.74 5.64
C CYS A 99 13.67 12.84 5.24
N VAL A 100 12.75 12.30 6.05
CA VAL A 100 11.28 12.40 5.80
C VAL A 100 10.84 13.86 5.75
N HIS A 101 11.30 14.68 6.69
CA HIS A 101 10.96 16.10 6.77
C HIS A 101 11.41 16.85 5.51
N GLU A 102 12.66 16.66 5.05
CA GLU A 102 13.15 17.25 3.80
C GLU A 102 12.37 16.78 2.56
N ILE A 103 12.10 15.48 2.46
CA ILE A 103 11.34 14.90 1.35
C ILE A 103 9.91 15.46 1.37
N ALA A 104 9.31 15.65 2.53
CA ALA A 104 7.96 16.21 2.66
C ALA A 104 7.87 17.64 2.07
N TYR A 105 8.89 18.50 2.22
CA TYR A 105 8.88 19.81 1.54
C TYR A 105 8.94 19.68 0.02
N LYS A 106 9.75 18.75 -0.50
CA LYS A 106 9.77 18.47 -1.94
C LYS A 106 8.44 17.90 -2.41
N LEU A 107 7.80 17.07 -1.59
CA LEU A 107 6.51 16.48 -1.86
C LEU A 107 5.39 17.53 -1.87
N LEU A 108 5.42 18.52 -0.97
CA LEU A 108 4.49 19.65 -0.99
C LEU A 108 4.59 20.42 -2.31
N ARG A 109 5.83 20.68 -2.80
CA ARG A 109 6.04 21.32 -4.11
C ARG A 109 5.55 20.44 -5.27
N PHE A 110 5.81 19.13 -5.20
CA PHE A 110 5.29 18.17 -6.18
C PHE A 110 3.76 18.24 -6.25
N LEU A 111 3.09 18.30 -5.10
CA LEU A 111 1.62 18.40 -5.01
C LEU A 111 1.09 19.74 -5.53
N ASP A 112 1.82 20.84 -5.30
CA ASP A 112 1.48 22.14 -5.88
C ASP A 112 1.57 22.14 -7.41
N LEU A 113 2.62 21.53 -7.95
CA LEU A 113 2.79 21.40 -9.40
C LEU A 113 1.77 20.45 -10.02
N SER A 114 1.37 19.38 -9.32
CA SER A 114 0.40 18.41 -9.83
C SER A 114 -1.03 18.96 -9.94
N MET A 115 -1.35 20.04 -9.22
CA MET A 115 -2.63 20.74 -9.36
C MET A 115 -2.72 21.59 -10.63
N ASN A 116 -1.58 22.10 -11.14
CA ASN A 116 -1.56 23.15 -12.16
C ASN A 116 -1.26 22.66 -13.59
N CYS A 117 -1.04 21.36 -13.85
CA CYS A 117 -0.40 20.92 -15.10
C CYS A 117 -1.14 19.79 -15.85
N PRO A 118 -1.54 20.00 -17.14
CA PRO A 118 -1.77 18.93 -18.12
C PRO A 118 -0.49 18.54 -18.91
N THR A 119 0.63 19.24 -18.75
CA THR A 119 1.80 19.12 -19.63
C THR A 119 2.90 18.22 -19.04
N GLY A 120 3.39 17.29 -19.87
CA GLY A 120 4.34 16.23 -19.56
C GLY A 120 5.78 16.64 -19.20
N GLU A 121 5.98 17.68 -18.39
CA GLU A 121 7.24 17.80 -17.64
C GLU A 121 7.18 16.83 -16.46
N GLY A 122 8.02 15.80 -16.54
CA GLY A 122 8.01 14.65 -15.64
C GLY A 122 8.18 15.07 -14.18
N LEU A 123 7.07 15.20 -13.47
CA LEU A 123 7.04 15.18 -12.01
C LEU A 123 7.81 13.94 -11.55
N SER A 124 8.94 14.16 -10.88
CA SER A 124 9.83 13.07 -10.51
C SER A 124 9.15 12.15 -9.50
N PHE A 125 8.73 10.97 -9.96
CA PHE A 125 8.17 9.92 -9.10
C PHE A 125 9.14 9.51 -7.98
N LYS A 126 10.44 9.75 -8.17
CA LYS A 126 11.47 9.51 -7.15
C LYS A 126 11.11 10.14 -5.81
N VAL A 127 10.55 11.35 -5.78
CA VAL A 127 10.20 12.03 -4.51
C VAL A 127 9.14 11.24 -3.73
N VAL A 128 8.15 10.69 -4.43
CA VAL A 128 7.09 9.86 -3.83
C VAL A 128 7.66 8.54 -3.33
N LEU A 129 8.53 7.88 -4.13
CA LEU A 129 9.19 6.64 -3.73
C LEU A 129 10.12 6.84 -2.51
N ASP A 130 10.90 7.91 -2.50
CA ASP A 130 11.76 8.25 -1.37
C ASP A 130 10.89 8.48 -0.12
N PHE A 131 9.76 9.18 -0.25
CA PHE A 131 8.83 9.40 0.86
C PHE A 131 8.28 8.08 1.42
N VAL A 132 7.85 7.16 0.55
CA VAL A 132 7.38 5.82 0.96
C VAL A 132 8.47 5.07 1.70
N LYS A 133 9.67 4.99 1.11
CA LYS A 133 10.80 4.25 1.69
C LYS A 133 11.16 4.77 3.08
N PHE A 134 11.41 6.06 3.22
CA PHE A 134 11.83 6.62 4.50
C PHE A 134 10.71 6.60 5.54
N SER A 135 9.46 6.83 5.14
CA SER A 135 8.34 6.79 6.06
C SER A 135 8.09 5.39 6.62
N ASP A 136 8.29 4.33 5.84
CA ASP A 136 8.11 2.95 6.31
C ASP A 136 9.12 2.58 7.41
N HIS A 137 10.40 2.93 7.22
CA HIS A 137 11.42 2.70 8.24
C HIS A 137 11.18 3.55 9.51
N LEU A 138 10.73 4.81 9.34
CA LEU A 138 10.33 5.65 10.47
C LEU A 138 9.18 5.00 11.24
N ARG A 139 8.19 4.48 10.52
CA ARG A 139 7.03 3.77 11.07
C ARG A 139 7.40 2.54 11.87
N MET A 140 8.27 1.70 11.31
CA MET A 140 8.79 0.52 11.98
C MET A 140 9.48 0.92 13.29
N GLY A 141 10.27 1.99 13.27
CA GLY A 141 10.95 2.46 14.47
C GLY A 141 10.03 3.01 15.54
N LEU A 142 8.99 3.76 15.16
CA LEU A 142 7.96 4.24 16.08
C LEU A 142 7.15 3.09 16.69
N ALA A 143 6.76 2.10 15.88
CA ALA A 143 6.00 0.94 16.35
C ALA A 143 6.78 0.07 17.36
N MET A 144 8.08 -0.16 17.11
CA MET A 144 8.95 -0.87 18.06
C MET A 144 9.07 -0.14 19.40
N HIS A 145 9.10 1.20 19.37
CA HIS A 145 9.11 2.00 20.59
C HIS A 145 7.78 1.90 21.35
N GLN A 146 6.64 1.97 20.66
CA GLN A 146 5.32 1.86 21.29
C GLN A 146 5.09 0.47 21.92
N ALA A 147 5.46 -0.62 21.24
CA ALA A 147 5.30 -1.98 21.75
C ALA A 147 6.06 -2.23 23.06
N THR A 148 7.25 -1.64 23.20
CA THR A 148 8.01 -1.72 24.45
C THR A 148 7.46 -0.81 25.54
N SER A 149 6.84 0.33 25.19
CA SER A 149 6.11 1.14 26.17
C SER A 149 4.90 0.40 26.74
N ASP A 150 4.16 -0.35 25.91
CA ASP A 150 3.01 -1.15 26.34
C ASP A 150 3.40 -2.41 27.14
N GLU A 151 4.52 -3.08 26.80
CA GLU A 151 5.04 -4.20 27.61
C GLU A 151 5.56 -3.75 28.99
N PHE A 152 6.13 -2.54 29.09
CA PHE A 152 6.63 -1.98 30.35
C PHE A 152 5.56 -1.26 31.19
N LEU A 153 4.37 -1.02 30.65
CA LEU A 153 3.23 -0.44 31.39
C LEU A 153 2.68 -1.37 32.50
N ASN A 154 3.11 -2.63 32.56
CA ASN A 154 2.86 -3.53 33.70
C ASN A 154 3.82 -3.32 34.89
N CYS A 155 4.78 -2.39 34.80
CA CYS A 155 5.62 -1.99 35.92
C CYS A 155 5.46 -0.49 36.18
N ALA A 156 4.85 -0.13 37.30
CA ALA A 156 4.58 1.25 37.70
C ALA A 156 5.88 2.03 37.98
N ILE A 157 6.55 2.51 36.93
CA ILE A 157 7.60 3.53 37.01
C ILE A 157 7.39 4.49 35.85
N CYS A 158 7.07 5.75 36.18
CA CYS A 158 6.93 6.85 35.23
C CYS A 158 8.26 7.07 34.48
N TYR A 159 8.37 6.56 33.26
CA TYR A 159 9.41 7.01 32.34
C TYR A 159 8.92 8.25 31.61
N THR A 160 9.55 9.38 31.89
CA THR A 160 9.52 10.56 31.02
C THR A 160 10.12 10.19 29.67
N GLU A 161 9.33 10.26 28.60
CA GLU A 161 9.84 10.12 27.23
C GLU A 161 11.02 11.07 27.02
N GLY A 162 12.11 10.58 26.42
CA GLY A 162 13.28 11.41 26.17
C GLY A 162 12.94 12.58 25.22
N PRO A 163 13.40 13.83 25.50
CA PRO A 163 13.03 15.03 24.72
C PRO A 163 13.28 14.91 23.21
N LEU A 164 14.32 14.17 22.82
CA LEU A 164 14.69 13.93 21.43
C LEU A 164 13.65 13.09 20.67
N PHE A 165 12.99 12.14 21.35
CA PHE A 165 12.01 11.24 20.73
C PHE A 165 10.64 11.92 20.65
N ALA A 166 10.19 12.56 21.74
CA ALA A 166 8.97 13.36 21.76
C ALA A 166 8.98 14.44 20.66
N GLY A 167 10.12 15.13 20.50
CA GLY A 167 10.29 16.12 19.43
C GLY A 167 10.21 15.55 18.00
N VAL A 168 10.53 14.27 17.76
CA VAL A 168 10.36 13.64 16.44
C VAL A 168 8.89 13.33 16.17
N VAL A 169 8.17 12.82 17.18
CA VAL A 169 6.75 12.48 17.08
C VAL A 169 5.91 13.74 16.80
N ASP A 170 6.16 14.83 17.51
CA ASP A 170 5.45 16.10 17.32
C ASP A 170 5.72 16.70 15.93
N GLN A 171 6.99 16.69 15.49
CA GLN A 171 7.36 17.24 14.19
C GLN A 171 6.81 16.40 13.02
N LEU A 172 6.75 15.07 13.18
CA LEU A 172 6.09 14.21 12.21
C LEU A 172 4.58 14.49 12.13
N HIS A 173 3.93 14.82 13.25
CA HIS A 173 2.52 15.21 13.23
C HIS A 173 2.30 16.50 12.42
N ILE A 174 3.18 17.49 12.59
CA ILE A 174 3.15 18.73 11.80
C ILE A 174 3.32 18.45 10.30
N VAL A 175 4.26 17.55 9.94
CA VAL A 175 4.46 17.12 8.55
C VAL A 175 3.21 16.45 8.00
N PHE A 176 2.59 15.55 8.77
CA PHE A 176 1.33 14.89 8.42
C PHE A 176 0.22 15.90 8.16
N ILE A 177 -0.03 16.84 9.07
CA ILE A 177 -1.08 17.86 8.92
C ILE A 177 -0.85 18.69 7.65
N LYS A 178 0.39 19.15 7.41
CA LYS A 178 0.74 19.94 6.22
C LYS A 178 0.49 19.16 4.93
N LEU A 179 0.94 17.91 4.86
CA LEU A 179 0.75 17.06 3.69
C LEU A 179 -0.71 16.69 3.47
N LEU A 180 -1.45 16.37 4.55
CA LEU A 180 -2.87 16.05 4.48
C LEU A 180 -3.68 17.25 3.99
N SER A 181 -3.43 18.45 4.53
CA SER A 181 -4.07 19.68 4.07
C SER A 181 -3.77 19.99 2.61
N LYS A 182 -2.52 19.75 2.16
CA LYS A 182 -2.16 19.91 0.74
C LYS A 182 -2.88 18.89 -0.13
N MET A 183 -2.95 17.63 0.30
CA MET A 183 -3.68 16.58 -0.40
C MET A 183 -5.16 16.89 -0.51
N ASP A 184 -5.76 17.51 0.50
CA ASP A 184 -7.17 17.95 0.48
C ASP A 184 -7.44 18.88 -0.71
N LYS A 185 -6.56 19.86 -0.92
CA LYS A 185 -6.60 20.77 -2.07
C LYS A 185 -6.40 20.03 -3.40
N CYS A 186 -5.46 19.08 -3.45
CA CYS A 186 -5.24 18.26 -4.65
C CYS A 186 -6.47 17.43 -5.04
N LEU A 187 -7.18 16.90 -4.04
CA LEU A 187 -8.37 16.09 -4.24
C LEU A 187 -9.60 16.94 -4.60
N GLU A 188 -9.67 18.19 -4.13
CA GLU A 188 -10.65 19.18 -4.58
C GLU A 188 -10.50 19.50 -6.07
N VAL A 189 -9.29 19.84 -6.53
CA VAL A 189 -9.00 20.07 -7.95
C VAL A 189 -9.34 18.83 -8.79
N MET A 190 -9.04 17.64 -8.27
CA MET A 190 -9.39 16.39 -8.93
C MET A 190 -10.92 16.21 -9.05
N GLU A 191 -11.67 16.50 -7.99
CA GLU A 191 -13.13 16.43 -8.00
C GLU A 191 -13.74 17.39 -9.03
N ASP A 192 -13.31 18.64 -9.04
CA ASP A 192 -13.76 19.66 -10.01
C ASP A 192 -13.52 19.21 -11.45
N CYS A 193 -12.34 18.64 -11.73
CA CYS A 193 -12.01 18.07 -13.03
C CYS A 193 -12.93 16.89 -13.41
N LEU A 194 -13.28 16.03 -12.47
CA LEU A 194 -14.19 14.89 -12.70
C LEU A 194 -15.63 15.35 -12.95
N VAL A 195 -16.10 16.37 -12.22
CA VAL A 195 -17.42 16.97 -12.42
C VAL A 195 -17.50 17.63 -13.80
N ASN A 196 -16.49 18.41 -14.20
CA ASN A 196 -16.46 19.07 -15.50
C ASN A 196 -16.44 18.10 -16.69
N LYS A 197 -15.77 16.94 -16.55
CA LYS A 197 -15.80 15.86 -17.56
C LYS A 197 -17.21 15.28 -17.73
N LYS A 198 -17.97 15.09 -16.65
CA LYS A 198 -19.35 14.55 -16.72
C LYS A 198 -20.32 15.50 -17.45
N HIS A 199 -20.05 16.79 -17.44
CA HIS A 199 -20.90 17.82 -18.06
C HIS A 199 -20.52 18.14 -19.52
N GLY A 200 -19.65 17.36 -20.15
CA GLY A 200 -19.30 17.51 -21.57
C GLY A 200 -18.54 18.81 -21.91
N LYS A 201 -17.98 19.50 -20.91
CA LYS A 201 -17.30 20.80 -21.06
C LYS A 201 -15.77 20.71 -21.15
N GLY A 202 -15.19 19.51 -21.13
CA GLY A 202 -13.75 19.29 -21.15
C GLY A 202 -13.27 18.63 -22.43
N ASP A 203 -12.32 19.26 -23.10
CA ASP A 203 -11.59 18.71 -24.25
C ASP A 203 -10.90 17.39 -23.86
N GLY A 204 -10.75 16.51 -24.85
CA GLY A 204 -10.35 15.12 -24.66
C GLY A 204 -9.04 14.93 -23.87
N ALA A 205 -9.06 13.96 -22.95
CA ALA A 205 -7.91 13.13 -22.55
C ALA A 205 -6.61 13.84 -22.09
N ALA A 206 -6.66 14.73 -21.11
CA ALA A 206 -5.52 14.86 -20.19
C ALA A 206 -5.64 13.78 -19.07
N VAL A 207 -4.98 12.64 -19.28
CA VAL A 207 -4.67 11.72 -18.17
C VAL A 207 -3.62 12.41 -17.32
N HIS A 208 -4.01 13.06 -16.23
CA HIS A 208 -3.06 13.64 -15.29
C HIS A 208 -2.28 12.51 -14.62
N ASN A 209 -1.07 12.24 -15.14
CA ASN A 209 -0.16 11.22 -14.62
C ASN A 209 0.22 11.47 -13.14
N GLY A 210 -0.02 12.68 -12.62
CA GLY A 210 0.15 13.01 -11.21
C GLY A 210 -0.81 12.28 -10.26
N TRP A 211 -2.04 11.97 -10.68
CA TRP A 211 -3.09 11.48 -9.76
C TRP A 211 -2.88 10.04 -9.28
N SER A 212 -2.20 9.21 -10.08
CA SER A 212 -1.81 7.86 -9.66
C SER A 212 -0.90 7.90 -8.42
N HIS A 213 -0.12 8.96 -8.25
CA HIS A 213 0.77 9.13 -7.10
C HIS A 213 0.03 9.50 -5.81
N TYR A 214 -1.15 10.12 -5.91
CA TYR A 214 -1.92 10.53 -4.73
C TYR A 214 -2.27 9.34 -3.86
N ILE A 215 -2.68 8.20 -4.45
CA ILE A 215 -3.04 7.01 -3.67
C ILE A 215 -1.86 6.45 -2.87
N ILE A 216 -0.64 6.56 -3.42
CA ILE A 216 0.60 6.11 -2.78
C ILE A 216 0.92 7.01 -1.58
N ILE A 217 0.81 8.33 -1.77
CA ILE A 217 1.02 9.32 -0.69
C ILE A 217 -0.04 9.14 0.40
N LEU A 218 -1.31 9.02 0.02
CA LEU A 218 -2.43 8.79 0.93
C LEU A 218 -2.27 7.52 1.75
N LYS A 219 -1.75 6.44 1.15
CA LYS A 219 -1.41 5.21 1.90
C LYS A 219 -0.37 5.48 3.00
N VAL A 220 0.68 6.24 2.70
CA VAL A 220 1.68 6.60 3.72
C VAL A 220 1.05 7.47 4.82
N LEU A 221 0.28 8.48 4.44
CA LEU A 221 -0.42 9.35 5.40
C LEU A 221 -1.42 8.58 6.26
N PHE A 222 -2.15 7.63 5.67
CA PHE A 222 -3.02 6.71 6.39
C PHE A 222 -2.26 5.96 7.48
N HIS A 223 -1.11 5.36 7.14
CA HIS A 223 -0.34 4.63 8.13
C HIS A 223 0.31 5.55 9.19
N ILE A 224 0.66 6.79 8.84
CA ILE A 224 1.11 7.79 9.81
C ILE A 224 -0.04 8.22 10.74
N SER A 225 -1.27 8.32 10.24
CA SER A 225 -2.43 8.71 11.05
C SER A 225 -2.71 7.74 12.20
N LYS A 226 -2.27 6.48 12.09
CA LYS A 226 -2.41 5.47 13.17
C LYS A 226 -1.63 5.82 14.44
N PHE A 227 -0.66 6.75 14.39
CA PHE A 227 0.15 7.13 15.56
C PHE A 227 -0.46 8.24 16.41
N TYR A 228 -1.48 8.94 15.93
CA TYR A 228 -1.99 10.15 16.58
C TYR A 228 -3.48 10.05 16.84
N SER A 229 -3.89 10.38 18.08
CA SER A 229 -5.29 10.53 18.44
C SER A 229 -5.96 11.56 17.53
N SER A 230 -7.17 11.29 17.04
CA SER A 230 -7.95 12.13 16.10
C SER A 230 -7.44 12.22 14.64
N ALA A 231 -6.24 11.71 14.31
CA ALA A 231 -5.68 11.87 12.97
C ALA A 231 -6.34 10.97 11.93
N GLN A 232 -6.87 9.81 12.33
CA GLN A 232 -7.62 8.94 11.44
C GLN A 232 -8.94 9.59 11.01
N GLU A 233 -9.63 10.24 11.93
CA GLU A 233 -10.87 10.99 11.67
C GLU A 233 -10.60 12.15 10.71
N GLN A 234 -9.48 12.86 10.89
CA GLN A 234 -9.04 13.90 9.97
C GLN A 234 -8.75 13.33 8.57
N PHE A 235 -8.02 12.21 8.49
CA PHE A 235 -7.70 11.53 7.24
C PHE A 235 -8.95 11.08 6.49
N TRP A 236 -9.86 10.35 7.16
CA TRP A 236 -11.10 9.89 6.54
C TRP A 236 -12.08 11.03 6.25
N GLY A 237 -12.06 12.08 7.06
CA GLY A 237 -12.85 13.29 6.86
C GLY A 237 -12.62 13.93 5.48
N LEU A 238 -11.41 13.79 4.93
CA LEU A 238 -11.07 14.25 3.59
C LEU A 238 -11.95 13.59 2.51
N PHE A 239 -12.11 12.27 2.57
CA PHE A 239 -12.92 11.51 1.63
C PHE A 239 -14.42 11.57 1.92
N LEU A 240 -14.81 11.75 3.20
CA LEU A 240 -16.22 11.96 3.55
C LEU A 240 -16.79 13.23 2.93
N ARG A 241 -15.96 14.28 2.79
CA ARG A 241 -16.32 15.52 2.07
C ARG A 241 -16.47 15.30 0.56
N ARG A 242 -15.74 14.33 -0.02
CA ARG A 242 -15.63 14.11 -1.48
C ARG A 242 -15.81 12.64 -1.84
N LYS A 243 -17.04 12.14 -1.64
CA LYS A 243 -17.37 10.71 -1.67
C LYS A 243 -17.02 9.99 -2.98
N ASN A 244 -16.86 10.72 -4.08
CA ASN A 244 -16.63 10.14 -5.40
C ASN A 244 -15.14 10.05 -5.80
N VAL A 245 -14.25 10.75 -5.09
CA VAL A 245 -12.83 10.84 -5.49
C VAL A 245 -12.10 9.52 -5.20
N LEU A 246 -12.25 8.98 -3.98
CA LEU A 246 -11.59 7.74 -3.61
C LEU A 246 -12.04 6.54 -4.46
N PRO A 247 -13.36 6.30 -4.67
CA PRO A 247 -13.80 5.24 -5.58
C PRO A 247 -13.21 5.35 -6.99
N HIS A 248 -13.18 6.56 -7.54
CA HIS A 248 -12.57 6.80 -8.85
C HIS A 248 -11.09 6.45 -8.87
N MET A 249 -10.34 6.88 -7.84
CA MET A 249 -8.91 6.56 -7.73
C MET A 249 -8.67 5.05 -7.61
N ILE A 250 -9.51 4.35 -6.86
CA ILE A 250 -9.43 2.89 -6.70
C ILE A 250 -9.55 2.22 -8.06
N VAL A 251 -10.67 2.43 -8.76
CA VAL A 251 -10.93 1.77 -10.04
C VAL A 251 -9.88 2.11 -11.09
N ARG A 252 -9.35 3.34 -11.07
CA ARG A 252 -8.43 3.82 -12.11
C ARG A 252 -6.96 3.45 -11.87
N TYR A 253 -6.50 3.46 -10.62
CA TYR A 253 -5.07 3.44 -10.31
C TYR A 253 -4.63 2.27 -9.43
N VAL A 254 -5.54 1.60 -8.72
CA VAL A 254 -5.18 0.43 -7.90
C VAL A 254 -4.85 -0.75 -8.80
N LYS A 255 -3.64 -1.28 -8.60
CA LYS A 255 -3.12 -2.48 -9.28
C LYS A 255 -2.90 -3.60 -8.28
N LYS A 256 -3.00 -4.83 -8.76
CA LYS A 256 -2.83 -6.07 -7.98
C LYS A 256 -1.47 -6.25 -7.30
N THR A 257 -0.43 -5.54 -7.75
CA THR A 257 0.94 -5.68 -7.23
C THR A 257 1.16 -5.08 -5.85
N ASP A 258 0.25 -4.23 -5.34
CA ASP A 258 0.47 -3.50 -4.10
C ASP A 258 -0.52 -3.92 -2.99
N ASP A 259 -0.12 -3.71 -1.72
CA ASP A 259 -1.01 -3.95 -0.58
C ASP A 259 -2.03 -2.80 -0.44
N HIS A 260 -3.29 -3.11 -0.74
CA HIS A 260 -4.42 -2.16 -0.74
C HIS A 260 -5.37 -2.35 0.43
N ARG A 261 -5.03 -3.18 1.43
CA ARG A 261 -5.93 -3.52 2.55
C ARG A 261 -6.40 -2.32 3.35
N TRP A 262 -5.59 -1.26 3.42
CA TRP A 262 -5.95 -0.03 4.10
C TRP A 262 -7.23 0.64 3.55
N LEU A 263 -7.52 0.45 2.26
CA LEU A 263 -8.73 0.97 1.61
C LEU A 263 -10.00 0.27 2.08
N LEU A 264 -9.87 -0.91 2.69
CA LEU A 264 -11.00 -1.69 3.22
C LEU A 264 -11.35 -1.31 4.66
N GLU A 265 -10.50 -0.51 5.34
CA GLU A 265 -10.71 -0.14 6.75
C GLU A 265 -11.89 0.83 6.94
N ASN A 266 -12.27 1.62 5.92
CA ASN A 266 -13.44 2.48 5.98
C ASN A 266 -14.36 2.28 4.77
N ARG A 267 -15.45 1.54 4.98
CA ARG A 267 -16.42 1.20 3.93
C ARG A 267 -17.29 2.39 3.48
N ILE A 268 -17.43 3.44 4.31
CA ILE A 268 -18.32 4.59 4.04
C ILE A 268 -17.83 5.40 2.84
N VAL A 269 -16.51 5.42 2.63
CA VAL A 269 -15.86 6.21 1.56
C VAL A 269 -15.62 5.40 0.27
N THR A 270 -16.19 4.21 0.17
CA THR A 270 -16.13 3.34 -1.01
C THR A 270 -17.52 3.06 -1.55
N ASP A 271 -17.62 2.80 -2.85
CA ASP A 271 -18.86 2.41 -3.54
C ASP A 271 -18.83 0.94 -3.97
N PHE A 272 -19.88 0.48 -4.66
CA PHE A 272 -19.94 -0.88 -5.17
C PHE A 272 -18.78 -1.20 -6.13
N GLU A 273 -18.50 -0.33 -7.11
CA GLU A 273 -17.53 -0.64 -8.17
C GLU A 273 -16.10 -0.65 -7.64
N SER A 274 -15.74 0.30 -6.79
CA SER A 274 -14.44 0.33 -6.12
C SER A 274 -14.22 -0.88 -5.21
N ARG A 275 -15.24 -1.32 -4.46
CA ARG A 275 -15.17 -2.56 -3.67
C ARG A 275 -15.03 -3.79 -4.56
N ARG A 276 -15.80 -3.87 -5.65
CA ARG A 276 -15.68 -4.95 -6.64
C ARG A 276 -14.27 -5.00 -7.21
N HIS A 277 -13.71 -3.85 -7.62
CA HIS A 277 -12.33 -3.75 -8.11
C HIS A 277 -11.31 -4.26 -7.09
N LEU A 278 -11.40 -3.81 -5.83
CA LEU A 278 -10.50 -4.26 -4.77
C LEU A 278 -10.58 -5.79 -4.56
N VAL A 279 -11.78 -6.35 -4.53
CA VAL A 279 -11.97 -7.80 -4.41
C VAL A 279 -11.36 -8.54 -5.59
N MET A 280 -11.55 -8.04 -6.81
CA MET A 280 -10.92 -8.63 -8.01
C MET A 280 -9.39 -8.63 -7.93
N MET A 281 -8.77 -7.63 -7.27
CA MET A 281 -7.33 -7.59 -7.06
C MET A 281 -6.82 -8.59 -6.02
N LEU A 282 -7.69 -9.11 -5.14
CA LEU A 282 -7.32 -10.12 -4.13
C LEU A 282 -7.24 -11.55 -4.71
N PHE A 283 -7.88 -11.81 -5.85
CA PHE A 283 -7.77 -13.11 -6.51
C PHE A 283 -6.35 -13.35 -7.05
N PRO A 284 -5.82 -14.59 -7.00
CA PRO A 284 -4.49 -14.92 -7.52
C PRO A 284 -4.38 -14.65 -9.02
N TYR A 285 -3.17 -14.49 -9.55
CA TYR A 285 -3.00 -14.50 -11.01
C TYR A 285 -3.32 -15.92 -11.47
N LEU A 286 -4.19 -16.04 -12.46
CA LEU A 286 -4.35 -17.30 -13.15
C LEU A 286 -3.06 -17.49 -13.94
N ASN A 287 -2.30 -18.50 -13.57
CA ASN A 287 -1.17 -18.93 -14.40
C ASN A 287 -1.76 -19.68 -15.59
N ASP A 288 -1.27 -19.42 -16.80
CA ASP A 288 -1.66 -20.15 -18.02
C ASP A 288 -1.37 -21.66 -17.93
N GLU A 289 -0.59 -22.09 -16.93
CA GLU A 289 -0.29 -23.49 -16.61
C GLU A 289 -1.43 -24.21 -15.86
N ILE A 290 -2.40 -23.48 -15.28
CA ILE A 290 -3.56 -24.11 -14.63
C ILE A 290 -4.50 -24.58 -15.73
N LEU A 291 -4.42 -25.87 -16.06
CA LEU A 291 -5.35 -26.51 -16.99
C LEU A 291 -6.80 -26.30 -16.54
N GLY A 292 -7.69 -26.11 -17.51
CA GLY A 292 -9.12 -26.04 -17.26
C GLY A 292 -9.65 -27.33 -16.64
N TYR A 293 -10.71 -27.20 -15.84
CA TYR A 293 -11.41 -28.32 -15.22
C TYR A 293 -12.60 -28.72 -16.10
N GLU A 294 -12.49 -29.88 -16.73
CA GLU A 294 -13.47 -30.41 -17.66
C GLU A 294 -14.62 -31.12 -16.95
N MET A 295 -15.84 -30.83 -17.39
CA MET A 295 -17.07 -31.41 -16.87
C MET A 295 -17.96 -31.81 -18.04
N LEU A 296 -18.29 -33.11 -18.10
CA LEU A 296 -19.20 -33.68 -19.10
C LEU A 296 -20.41 -34.30 -18.38
N ILE A 297 -21.52 -33.59 -18.34
CA ILE A 297 -22.68 -33.99 -17.54
C ILE A 297 -23.93 -34.29 -18.37
N ASP A 298 -24.81 -35.13 -17.85
CA ASP A 298 -26.17 -35.32 -18.38
C ASP A 298 -27.06 -34.14 -17.98
N ARG A 299 -27.74 -33.51 -18.95
CA ARG A 299 -28.67 -32.40 -18.71
C ARG A 299 -29.84 -32.81 -17.80
N SER A 300 -30.21 -34.09 -17.76
CA SER A 300 -31.26 -34.60 -16.86
C SER A 300 -30.80 -34.77 -15.42
N GLN A 301 -29.48 -34.76 -15.15
CA GLN A 301 -28.87 -35.01 -13.85
C GLN A 301 -27.91 -33.88 -13.44
N VAL A 302 -28.22 -32.64 -13.83
CA VAL A 302 -27.32 -31.48 -13.70
C VAL A 302 -26.74 -31.37 -12.29
N LEU A 303 -27.57 -31.40 -11.24
CA LEU A 303 -27.08 -31.21 -9.87
C LEU A 303 -26.21 -32.37 -9.39
N ALA A 304 -26.68 -33.61 -9.54
CA ALA A 304 -26.01 -34.79 -9.02
C ALA A 304 -24.65 -35.01 -9.71
N GLU A 305 -24.60 -34.91 -11.04
CA GLU A 305 -23.35 -35.06 -11.78
C GLU A 305 -22.41 -33.87 -11.55
N SER A 306 -22.92 -32.63 -11.51
CA SER A 306 -22.08 -31.46 -11.18
C SER A 306 -21.45 -31.58 -9.80
N PHE A 307 -22.21 -32.06 -8.81
CA PHE A 307 -21.68 -32.35 -7.48
C PHE A 307 -20.61 -33.44 -7.53
N GLY A 308 -20.83 -34.51 -8.28
CA GLY A 308 -19.85 -35.57 -8.48
C GLY A 308 -18.50 -35.06 -8.98
N TYR A 309 -18.51 -34.17 -9.99
CA TYR A 309 -17.29 -33.53 -10.47
C TYR A 309 -16.70 -32.56 -9.42
N ILE A 310 -17.45 -31.54 -9.02
CA ILE A 310 -16.93 -30.45 -8.17
C ILE A 310 -16.46 -30.94 -6.80
N SER A 311 -17.14 -31.91 -6.19
CA SER A 311 -16.77 -32.46 -4.87
C SER A 311 -15.42 -33.19 -4.88
N GLN A 312 -15.01 -33.71 -6.04
CA GLN A 312 -13.74 -34.42 -6.22
C GLN A 312 -12.63 -33.51 -6.76
N ALA A 313 -12.97 -32.30 -7.21
CA ALA A 313 -12.02 -31.37 -7.79
C ALA A 313 -11.05 -30.85 -6.72
N MET A 314 -9.76 -30.79 -7.06
CA MET A 314 -8.81 -30.07 -6.21
C MET A 314 -9.12 -28.56 -6.26
N PRO A 315 -9.05 -27.83 -5.13
CA PRO A 315 -9.30 -26.39 -5.11
C PRO A 315 -8.49 -25.60 -6.14
N ARG A 316 -7.27 -26.06 -6.48
CA ARG A 316 -6.43 -25.45 -7.53
C ARG A 316 -7.00 -25.62 -8.94
N SER A 317 -7.63 -26.76 -9.24
CA SER A 317 -8.23 -27.02 -10.55
C SER A 317 -9.44 -26.12 -10.80
N LEU A 318 -10.20 -25.80 -9.75
CA LEU A 318 -11.34 -24.88 -9.82
C LEU A 318 -10.96 -23.40 -9.92
N GLN A 319 -9.67 -23.07 -9.81
CA GLN A 319 -9.18 -21.71 -10.04
C GLN A 319 -9.01 -21.42 -11.54
N GLY A 320 -8.78 -22.44 -12.37
CA GLY A 320 -8.69 -22.31 -13.82
C GLY A 320 -10.06 -22.24 -14.50
N ASP A 321 -10.06 -22.34 -15.83
CA ASP A 321 -11.30 -22.30 -16.62
C ASP A 321 -12.15 -23.55 -16.38
N LEU A 322 -13.47 -23.37 -16.21
CA LEU A 322 -14.43 -24.48 -16.18
C LEU A 322 -14.87 -24.80 -17.61
N LEU A 323 -14.49 -25.98 -18.10
CA LEU A 323 -14.78 -26.44 -19.46
C LEU A 323 -16.02 -27.35 -19.43
N MET A 324 -17.17 -26.75 -19.71
CA MET A 324 -18.47 -27.42 -19.64
C MET A 324 -18.95 -27.97 -20.99
N ALA A 325 -19.45 -29.22 -20.97
CA ALA A 325 -20.19 -29.85 -22.05
C ALA A 325 -21.35 -30.70 -21.53
N PHE A 326 -22.44 -30.79 -22.31
CA PHE A 326 -23.54 -31.72 -22.03
C PHE A 326 -23.39 -32.99 -22.88
N LYS A 327 -23.66 -34.14 -22.28
CA LYS A 327 -23.64 -35.44 -22.97
C LYS A 327 -24.60 -35.41 -24.17
N ASN A 328 -24.15 -35.98 -25.29
CA ASN A 328 -24.90 -36.05 -26.55
C ASN A 328 -25.19 -34.69 -27.23
N GLU A 329 -24.53 -33.61 -26.79
CA GLU A 329 -24.67 -32.29 -27.38
C GLU A 329 -23.36 -31.84 -28.01
N LYS A 330 -23.46 -31.14 -29.16
CA LYS A 330 -22.28 -30.62 -29.88
C LYS A 330 -21.81 -29.27 -29.34
N ALA A 331 -22.62 -28.59 -28.52
CA ALA A 331 -22.32 -27.26 -28.05
C ALA A 331 -21.23 -27.30 -26.97
N THR A 332 -20.23 -26.42 -27.10
CA THR A 332 -19.17 -26.21 -26.12
C THR A 332 -18.86 -24.72 -25.97
N GLY A 333 -18.11 -24.35 -24.92
CA GLY A 333 -17.59 -23.00 -24.73
C GLY A 333 -18.37 -22.12 -23.74
N PRO A 334 -18.08 -20.81 -23.68
CA PRO A 334 -18.57 -19.92 -22.61
C PRO A 334 -20.10 -19.74 -22.54
N GLY A 335 -20.81 -20.02 -23.63
CA GLY A 335 -22.28 -20.05 -23.64
C GLY A 335 -22.83 -21.21 -22.80
N VAL A 336 -22.26 -22.40 -22.98
CA VAL A 336 -22.66 -23.62 -22.25
C VAL A 336 -22.33 -23.50 -20.77
N LEU A 337 -21.18 -22.92 -20.43
CA LEU A 337 -20.82 -22.66 -19.03
C LEU A 337 -21.84 -21.72 -18.34
N ARG A 338 -22.24 -20.64 -19.02
CA ARG A 338 -23.26 -19.71 -18.49
C ARG A 338 -24.61 -20.40 -18.29
N GLU A 339 -25.02 -21.23 -19.25
CA GLU A 339 -26.24 -22.03 -19.13
C GLU A 339 -26.16 -23.01 -17.95
N TRP A 340 -25.04 -23.72 -17.82
CA TRP A 340 -24.82 -24.64 -16.71
C TRP A 340 -24.96 -23.96 -15.35
N PHE A 341 -24.39 -22.76 -15.16
CA PHE A 341 -24.58 -21.98 -13.93
C PHE A 341 -26.06 -21.68 -13.65
N VAL A 342 -26.85 -21.37 -14.68
CA VAL A 342 -28.29 -21.14 -14.51
C VAL A 342 -29.00 -22.43 -14.06
N LEU A 343 -28.75 -23.54 -14.74
CA LEU A 343 -29.39 -24.82 -14.45
C LEU A 343 -29.03 -25.36 -13.06
N VAL A 344 -27.75 -25.32 -12.69
CA VAL A 344 -27.30 -25.79 -11.38
C VAL A 344 -27.86 -24.91 -10.25
N CYS A 345 -27.93 -23.58 -10.43
CA CYS A 345 -28.55 -22.69 -9.45
C CYS A 345 -30.06 -22.98 -9.30
N GLN A 346 -30.78 -23.26 -10.39
CA GLN A 346 -32.18 -23.66 -10.32
C GLN A 346 -32.37 -24.96 -9.54
N GLU A 347 -31.52 -25.96 -9.78
CA GLU A 347 -31.59 -27.23 -9.05
C GLU A 347 -31.17 -27.11 -7.58
N ILE A 348 -30.18 -26.27 -7.24
CA ILE A 348 -29.79 -26.01 -5.84
C ILE A 348 -30.97 -25.50 -5.02
N PHE A 349 -31.79 -24.62 -5.59
CA PHE A 349 -32.98 -24.06 -4.94
C PHE A 349 -34.28 -24.82 -5.24
N ASN A 350 -34.20 -25.96 -5.93
CA ASN A 350 -35.35 -26.82 -6.18
C ASN A 350 -35.82 -27.46 -4.87
N PRO A 351 -37.08 -27.24 -4.42
CA PRO A 351 -37.57 -27.78 -3.15
C PRO A 351 -37.47 -29.30 -3.06
N ARG A 352 -37.46 -30.02 -4.20
CA ARG A 352 -37.33 -31.49 -4.24
C ARG A 352 -35.97 -31.98 -3.75
N ASN A 353 -34.93 -31.15 -3.85
CA ASN A 353 -33.57 -31.49 -3.40
C ASN A 353 -33.37 -31.20 -1.90
N ALA A 354 -34.33 -30.55 -1.24
CA ALA A 354 -34.36 -30.28 0.20
C ALA A 354 -33.11 -29.56 0.77
N LEU A 355 -32.34 -28.85 -0.06
CA LEU A 355 -31.13 -28.13 0.36
C LEU A 355 -31.44 -26.75 0.97
N PHE A 356 -32.41 -26.04 0.38
CA PHE A 356 -32.80 -24.68 0.76
C PHE A 356 -34.32 -24.56 0.80
N VAL A 357 -34.81 -23.68 1.68
CA VAL A 357 -36.23 -23.33 1.80
C VAL A 357 -36.42 -21.84 1.53
N ALA A 358 -37.50 -21.49 0.81
CA ALA A 358 -37.84 -20.10 0.56
C ALA A 358 -38.31 -19.43 1.87
N CYS A 359 -37.95 -18.16 2.08
CA CYS A 359 -38.46 -17.37 3.18
C CYS A 359 -39.99 -17.28 3.08
N PRO A 360 -40.74 -17.54 4.18
CA PRO A 360 -42.19 -17.42 4.17
C PRO A 360 -42.68 -16.01 3.81
N ASN A 361 -41.89 -14.98 4.17
CA ASN A 361 -42.26 -13.57 4.00
C ASN A 361 -41.68 -12.94 2.72
N ASP A 362 -40.71 -13.58 2.06
CA ASP A 362 -40.10 -13.10 0.83
C ASP A 362 -39.55 -14.28 0.01
N HIS A 363 -40.37 -14.84 -0.88
CA HIS A 363 -40.01 -16.03 -1.67
C HIS A 363 -38.84 -15.83 -2.66
N ARG A 364 -38.24 -14.63 -2.73
CA ARG A 364 -36.99 -14.38 -3.47
C ARG A 364 -35.75 -14.67 -2.62
N ARG A 365 -35.91 -14.86 -1.31
CA ARG A 365 -34.84 -15.20 -0.36
C ARG A 365 -34.95 -16.65 0.04
N PHE A 366 -33.80 -17.29 0.15
CA PHE A 366 -33.69 -18.70 0.53
C PHE A 366 -32.78 -18.82 1.75
N PHE A 367 -33.10 -19.78 2.61
CA PHE A 367 -32.28 -20.15 3.77
C PHE A 367 -31.87 -21.63 3.64
N PRO A 368 -30.71 -22.02 4.19
CA PRO A 368 -30.38 -23.43 4.31
C PRO A 368 -31.53 -24.17 4.99
N ASN A 369 -31.93 -25.31 4.43
CA ASN A 369 -32.92 -26.15 5.06
C ASN A 369 -32.28 -26.78 6.31
N THR A 370 -32.73 -26.40 7.50
CA THR A 370 -32.20 -26.92 8.77
C THR A 370 -32.74 -28.29 9.14
N GLY A 371 -33.39 -28.99 8.20
CA GLY A 371 -34.18 -30.21 8.39
C GLY A 371 -33.79 -30.95 9.66
N GLU A 372 -34.72 -31.06 10.62
CA GLU A 372 -34.55 -31.92 11.78
C GLU A 372 -34.19 -33.32 11.27
N PHE A 373 -32.91 -33.64 11.23
CA PHE A 373 -32.46 -35.01 11.22
C PHE A 373 -32.77 -35.54 12.61
N CYS A 374 -34.03 -35.92 12.86
CA CYS A 374 -34.34 -36.87 13.92
C CYS A 374 -33.58 -38.15 13.57
N LEU A 375 -32.35 -38.24 14.10
CA LEU A 375 -31.73 -39.51 14.37
C LEU A 375 -32.59 -40.12 15.48
N ASP A 376 -33.52 -40.97 15.09
CA ASP A 376 -34.09 -41.95 16.02
C ASP A 376 -32.92 -42.83 16.48
N ILE A 377 -32.36 -42.49 17.64
CA ILE A 377 -31.39 -43.31 18.39
C ILE A 377 -32.16 -44.24 19.31
#